data_AF-A0A914ZQA7-F1
#
_entry.id   AF-A0A914ZQA7-F1
#
_cell.length_a   1.000
_cell.length_b   1.000
_cell.length_c   1.000
_cell.angle_alpha   90.00
_cell.angle_beta   90.00
_cell.angle_gamma   90.00
#
_symmetry.space_group_name_H-M   'P 1'
#
loop_
_entity.id
_entity.type
_entity.pdbx_description
1 polymer ?
#
loop_
_entity_poly.entity_id
_entity_poly.type
_entity_poly.pdbx_seq_one_letter_code
_entity_poly.pdbx_strand_id
1 'polypeptide(L)'
;MPEKEKRYEGGKNEEVISRDRLHTEFDTAAYLRDFYTRVDDPAMQLVLTFLPNIAARIGNVESLLDFGAGPTIHVAVAFRNTANNNREELLRWLNHTARFDWSTTIKKIATTEGLAWSNVQQMETDARAK
;
A
#
# COMPACT_ATOMS: atom_id res chain seq x y z
N MET A 1 6.82 -39.86 -15.10
CA MET A 1 7.14 -38.89 -16.18
C MET A 1 6.94 -37.50 -15.61
N PRO A 2 7.89 -36.57 -15.72
CA PRO A 2 7.70 -35.24 -15.15
C PRO A 2 6.79 -34.40 -16.08
N GLU A 3 5.82 -33.71 -15.49
CA GLU A 3 4.96 -32.76 -16.19
C GLU A 3 5.80 -31.67 -16.86
N LYS A 4 5.52 -31.39 -18.13
CA LYS A 4 6.14 -30.29 -18.87
C LYS A 4 5.65 -28.97 -18.27
N GLU A 5 6.58 -28.14 -17.80
CA GLU A 5 6.32 -26.76 -17.42
C GLU A 5 5.55 -26.04 -18.54
N LYS A 6 4.34 -25.58 -18.23
CA LYS A 6 3.60 -24.70 -19.12
C LYS A 6 4.33 -23.35 -19.14
N ARG A 7 5.04 -23.06 -20.24
CA ARG A 7 5.48 -21.69 -20.53
C ARG A 7 4.26 -20.79 -20.58
N TYR A 8 4.28 -19.71 -19.81
CA TYR A 8 3.35 -18.61 -19.99
C TYR A 8 3.57 -18.05 -21.41
N GLU A 9 2.64 -18.36 -22.31
CA GLU A 9 2.55 -17.67 -23.59
C GLU A 9 2.09 -16.24 -23.30
N GLY A 10 2.96 -15.27 -23.59
CA GLY A 10 2.67 -13.85 -23.41
C GLY A 10 1.40 -13.48 -24.19
N GLY A 11 0.32 -13.24 -23.46
CA GLY A 11 -0.88 -12.61 -24.00
C GLY A 11 -0.49 -11.29 -24.67
N LYS A 12 -1.19 -10.97 -25.77
CA LYS A 12 -1.03 -9.72 -26.54
C LYS A 12 -0.71 -8.56 -25.60
N ASN A 13 0.37 -7.84 -25.88
CA ASN A 13 0.64 -6.56 -25.23
C ASN A 13 -0.59 -5.67 -25.45
N GLU A 14 -1.44 -5.59 -24.43
CA GLU A 14 -2.46 -4.56 -24.37
C GLU A 14 -1.72 -3.22 -24.47
N GLU A 15 -2.19 -2.33 -25.35
CA GLU A 15 -1.62 -1.00 -25.51
C GLU A 15 -1.38 -0.39 -24.13
N VAL A 16 -0.15 0.04 -23.87
CA VAL A 16 0.19 0.73 -22.63
C VAL A 16 -0.80 1.88 -22.45
N ILE A 17 -1.63 1.81 -21.41
CA ILE A 17 -2.66 2.81 -21.14
C ILE A 17 -1.99 4.18 -21.09
N SER A 18 -2.40 5.08 -21.97
CA SER A 18 -1.86 6.44 -21.99
C SER A 18 -2.24 7.15 -20.68
N ARG A 19 -1.37 8.06 -20.20
CA ARG A 19 -1.62 8.82 -18.97
C ARG A 19 -3.00 9.49 -18.94
N ASP A 20 -3.47 9.94 -20.11
CA ASP A 20 -4.75 10.62 -20.27
C ASP A 20 -5.96 9.70 -20.05
N ARG A 21 -5.79 8.38 -20.22
CA ARG A 21 -6.85 7.37 -20.03
C ARG A 21 -6.87 6.78 -18.62
N LEU A 22 -5.87 7.10 -17.79
CA LEU A 22 -5.78 6.61 -16.41
C LEU A 22 -7.03 6.98 -15.60
N HIS A 23 -7.58 8.19 -15.79
CA HIS A 23 -8.76 8.65 -15.06
C HIS A 23 -10.07 7.95 -15.46
N THR A 24 -10.13 7.35 -16.65
CA THR A 24 -11.33 6.69 -17.18
C THR A 24 -11.26 5.16 -17.07
N GLU A 25 -10.06 4.60 -17.03
CA GLU A 25 -9.84 3.14 -17.12
C GLU A 25 -9.29 2.53 -15.83
N PHE A 26 -8.84 3.34 -14.88
CA PHE A 26 -8.35 2.83 -13.60
C PHE A 26 -9.51 2.40 -12.68
N ASP A 27 -9.61 1.09 -12.43
CA ASP A 27 -10.50 0.53 -11.42
C ASP A 27 -9.76 0.42 -10.08
N THR A 28 -10.04 1.36 -9.18
CA THR A 28 -9.55 1.38 -7.80
C THR A 28 -9.79 0.07 -7.05
N ALA A 29 -10.95 -0.55 -7.21
CA ALA A 29 -11.31 -1.74 -6.46
C ALA A 29 -10.55 -2.97 -7.00
N ALA A 30 -10.37 -3.08 -8.31
CA ALA A 30 -9.52 -4.11 -8.91
C ALA A 30 -8.06 -3.95 -8.48
N TYR A 31 -7.53 -2.73 -8.57
CA TYR A 31 -6.17 -2.42 -8.13
C TYR A 31 -5.91 -2.82 -6.66
N LEU A 32 -6.79 -2.39 -5.74
CA LEU A 32 -6.64 -2.73 -4.32
C LEU A 32 -6.77 -4.24 -4.07
N ARG A 33 -7.67 -4.93 -4.78
CA ARG A 33 -7.79 -6.39 -4.69
C ARG A 33 -6.51 -7.08 -5.11
N ASP A 34 -5.96 -6.74 -6.27
CA ASP A 34 -4.83 -7.48 -6.83
C ASP A 34 -3.54 -7.29 -6.02
N PHE A 35 -3.28 -6.08 -5.52
CA PHE A 35 -2.03 -5.77 -4.81
C PHE A 35 -2.14 -5.85 -3.29
N TYR A 36 -3.29 -5.56 -2.69
CA TYR A 36 -3.38 -5.35 -1.24
C TYR A 36 -4.22 -6.40 -0.50
N THR A 37 -4.90 -7.32 -1.19
CA THR A 37 -5.51 -8.50 -0.52
C THR A 37 -4.56 -9.68 -0.41
N ARG A 38 -3.64 -9.79 -1.39
CA ARG A 38 -2.60 -10.81 -1.49
C ARG A 38 -1.23 -10.15 -1.35
N VAL A 39 -0.92 -9.75 -0.12
CA VAL A 39 0.36 -9.07 0.18
C VAL A 39 1.57 -10.00 0.03
N ASP A 40 1.38 -11.27 -0.29
CA ASP A 40 2.38 -12.28 -0.63
C ASP A 40 2.94 -12.15 -2.05
N ASP A 41 2.35 -11.28 -2.89
CA ASP A 41 2.97 -10.88 -4.16
C ASP A 41 4.43 -10.38 -3.94
N PRO A 42 5.42 -10.83 -4.73
CA PRO A 42 6.82 -10.47 -4.52
C PRO A 42 7.11 -8.96 -4.55
N ALA A 43 6.42 -8.19 -5.40
CA ALA A 43 6.61 -6.75 -5.46
C ALA A 43 6.04 -6.08 -4.20
N MET A 44 4.87 -6.54 -3.75
CA MET A 44 4.26 -6.03 -2.51
C MET A 44 5.05 -6.43 -1.26
N GLN A 45 5.58 -7.65 -1.20
CA GLN A 45 6.50 -8.08 -0.14
C GLN A 45 7.73 -7.18 -0.08
N LEU A 46 8.31 -6.83 -1.23
CA LEU A 46 9.44 -5.90 -1.31
C LEU A 46 9.06 -4.56 -0.66
N VAL A 47 7.98 -3.93 -1.13
CA VAL A 47 7.54 -2.62 -0.63
C VAL A 47 7.28 -2.65 0.88
N LEU A 48 6.47 -3.60 1.35
CA LEU A 48 6.05 -3.65 2.77
C LEU A 48 7.17 -4.11 3.73
N THR A 49 8.22 -4.72 3.21
CA THR A 49 9.41 -5.08 4.00
C THR A 49 10.38 -3.90 4.08
N PHE A 50 10.59 -3.15 3.00
CA PHE A 50 11.59 -2.08 2.99
C PHE A 50 11.06 -0.75 3.54
N LEU A 51 9.78 -0.44 3.32
CA LEU A 51 9.23 0.87 3.68
C LEU A 51 9.33 1.21 5.18
N PRO A 52 9.04 0.30 6.13
CA PRO A 52 9.21 0.60 7.55
C PRO A 52 10.68 0.80 7.95
N ASN A 53 11.59 0.06 7.29
CA ASN A 53 13.03 0.23 7.49
C ASN A 53 13.53 1.57 6.98
N ILE A 54 13.01 2.04 5.84
CA ILE A 54 13.30 3.38 5.30
C ILE A 54 12.81 4.45 6.28
N ALA A 55 11.55 4.34 6.75
CA ALA A 55 10.98 5.28 7.71
C ALA A 55 11.82 5.35 9.00
N ALA A 56 12.22 4.21 9.55
CA ALA A 56 13.09 4.14 10.72
C ALA A 56 14.48 4.76 10.47
N ARG A 57 15.04 4.57 9.28
CA ARG A 57 16.38 5.07 8.93
C ARG A 57 16.42 6.57 8.68
N ILE A 58 15.35 7.14 8.13
CA ILE A 58 15.16 8.59 7.95
C ILE A 58 14.98 9.26 9.32
N GLY A 59 14.19 8.65 10.20
CA GLY A 59 13.84 9.23 11.50
C GLY A 59 12.79 10.34 11.37
N ASN A 60 12.71 11.22 12.36
CA ASN A 60 11.66 12.23 12.43
C ASN A 60 11.86 13.34 11.38
N VAL A 61 10.84 13.57 10.58
CA VAL A 61 10.73 14.66 9.60
C VAL A 61 9.46 15.46 9.86
N GLU A 62 9.49 16.75 9.58
CA GLU A 62 8.35 17.64 9.86
C GLU A 62 7.15 17.33 8.97
N SER A 63 7.39 17.03 7.70
CA SER A 63 6.36 16.75 6.70
C SER A 63 6.79 15.67 5.72
N LEU A 64 5.83 14.87 5.27
CA LEU A 64 5.99 13.90 4.19
C LEU A 64 4.98 14.20 3.08
N LEU A 65 5.48 14.21 1.84
CA LEU A 65 4.68 14.38 0.63
C LEU A 65 4.78 13.12 -0.23
N ASP A 66 3.64 12.42 -0.36
CA ASP A 66 3.53 11.18 -1.14
C ASP A 66 2.86 11.47 -2.50
N PHE A 67 3.68 11.62 -3.54
CA PHE A 67 3.18 11.82 -4.91
C PHE A 67 2.74 10.50 -5.52
N GLY A 68 1.50 10.44 -5.98
CA GLY A 68 0.97 9.25 -6.64
C GLY A 68 0.61 8.14 -5.66
N ALA A 69 0.24 8.48 -4.41
CA ALA A 69 -0.24 7.55 -3.40
C ALA A 69 -1.40 6.65 -3.89
N GLY A 70 -2.16 7.14 -4.88
CA GLY A 70 -3.33 6.47 -5.41
C GLY A 70 -4.35 6.22 -4.30
N PRO A 71 -5.09 5.09 -4.34
CA PRO A 71 -6.06 4.76 -3.31
C PRO A 71 -5.44 4.06 -2.08
N THR A 72 -4.15 4.26 -1.78
CA THR A 72 -3.40 3.43 -0.81
C THR A 72 -2.96 4.19 0.44
N ILE A 73 -2.71 3.45 1.53
CA ILE A 73 -2.33 4.05 2.84
C ILE A 73 -0.99 3.55 3.41
N HIS A 74 -0.34 2.59 2.75
CA HIS A 74 0.81 1.87 3.29
C HIS A 74 2.00 2.78 3.65
N VAL A 75 2.23 3.86 2.89
CA VAL A 75 3.22 4.91 3.19
C VAL A 75 2.85 5.68 4.45
N ALA A 76 1.61 6.16 4.55
CA ALA A 76 1.12 6.86 5.73
C ALA A 76 1.23 6.01 7.00
N VAL A 77 0.94 4.71 6.90
CA VAL A 77 1.10 3.76 8.01
C VAL A 77 2.57 3.58 8.39
N ALA A 78 3.48 3.37 7.43
CA ALA A 78 4.90 3.19 7.73
C ALA A 78 5.55 4.45 8.37
N PHE A 79 5.14 5.64 7.94
CA PHE A 79 5.67 6.92 8.45
C PHE A 79 4.87 7.51 9.61
N ARG A 80 3.84 6.80 10.11
CA ARG A 80 2.95 7.31 11.17
C ARG A 80 3.67 7.78 12.42
N ASN A 81 4.86 7.25 12.72
CA ASN A 81 5.64 7.65 13.89
C ASN A 81 6.68 8.73 13.58
N THR A 82 7.00 8.96 12.31
CA THR A 82 8.17 9.73 11.88
C THR A 82 7.83 10.96 11.04
N ALA A 83 6.63 11.09 10.50
CA ALA A 83 6.22 12.27 9.74
C ALA A 83 4.80 12.75 10.10
N ASN A 84 4.52 14.02 9.81
CA ASN A 84 3.15 14.50 9.64
C ASN A 84 2.76 14.36 8.17
N ASN A 85 1.62 13.75 7.88
CA ASN A 85 1.18 13.49 6.52
C ASN A 85 0.36 14.67 6.00
N ASN A 86 0.66 15.16 4.80
CA ASN A 86 -0.13 16.24 4.21
C ASN A 86 -1.47 15.68 3.68
N ARG A 87 -2.57 16.28 4.13
CA ARG A 87 -3.80 15.57 4.55
C ARG A 87 -4.92 15.46 3.50
N GLU A 88 -4.80 16.04 2.32
CA GLU A 88 -5.96 16.15 1.40
C GLU A 88 -6.47 14.81 0.85
N GLU A 89 -5.57 13.88 0.50
CA GLU A 89 -6.00 12.60 -0.10
C GLU A 89 -6.37 11.53 0.95
N LEU A 90 -5.79 11.62 2.15
CA LEU A 90 -6.22 10.86 3.33
C LEU A 90 -7.59 11.30 3.84
N LEU A 91 -7.95 12.59 3.72
CA LEU A 91 -9.28 13.10 4.08
C LEU A 91 -10.41 12.47 3.25
N ARG A 92 -10.14 12.03 2.01
CA ARG A 92 -11.09 11.28 1.18
C ARG A 92 -11.28 9.84 1.66
N TRP A 93 -10.22 9.21 2.18
CA TRP A 93 -10.28 7.90 2.85
C TRP A 93 -10.93 8.00 4.25
N LEU A 94 -10.80 9.15 4.91
CA LEU A 94 -11.30 9.45 6.25
C LEU A 94 -12.83 9.59 6.34
N ASN A 95 -13.53 9.91 5.24
CA ASN A 95 -14.99 10.09 5.23
C ASN A 95 -15.81 8.78 5.41
N HIS A 96 -15.20 7.72 5.95
CA HIS A 96 -15.83 6.42 6.26
C HIS A 96 -16.49 5.70 5.06
N THR A 97 -16.16 6.08 3.83
CA THR A 97 -16.61 5.41 2.59
C THR A 97 -15.64 4.32 2.14
N ALA A 98 -14.48 4.19 2.77
CA ALA A 98 -13.47 3.20 2.43
C ALA A 98 -13.96 1.78 2.76
N ARG A 99 -14.23 1.00 1.71
CA ARG A 99 -14.70 -0.39 1.81
C ARG A 99 -13.56 -1.41 1.91
N PHE A 100 -12.31 -0.98 1.70
CA PHE A 100 -11.17 -1.88 1.64
C PHE A 100 -10.57 -2.13 3.02
N ASP A 101 -10.45 -3.41 3.41
CA ASP A 101 -9.82 -3.83 4.65
C ASP A 101 -8.29 -3.83 4.52
N TRP A 102 -7.63 -2.93 5.23
CA TRP A 102 -6.17 -2.80 5.23
C TRP A 102 -5.46 -3.66 6.27
N SER A 103 -6.20 -4.45 7.07
CA SER A 103 -5.66 -5.21 8.20
C SER A 103 -4.47 -6.10 7.82
N THR A 104 -4.55 -6.78 6.67
CA THR A 104 -3.47 -7.67 6.20
C THR A 104 -2.19 -6.89 5.89
N THR A 105 -2.31 -5.75 5.21
CA THR A 105 -1.18 -4.86 4.90
C THR A 105 -0.56 -4.29 6.18
N ILE A 106 -1.39 -3.81 7.11
CA ILE A 106 -0.92 -3.23 8.37
C ILE A 106 -0.27 -4.31 9.24
N LYS A 107 -0.79 -5.55 9.28
CA LYS A 107 -0.14 -6.69 9.96
C LYS A 107 1.25 -6.97 9.40
N LYS A 108 1.44 -6.85 8.09
CA LYS A 108 2.77 -7.04 7.47
C LYS A 108 3.74 -5.95 7.90
N ILE A 109 3.30 -4.69 7.90
CA ILE A 109 4.10 -3.56 8.41
C ILE A 109 4.44 -3.75 9.89
N ALA A 110 3.45 -4.09 10.72
CA ALA A 110 3.63 -4.38 12.15
C ALA A 110 4.68 -5.48 12.37
N THR A 111 4.61 -6.56 11.58
CA THR A 111 5.57 -7.67 11.66
C THR A 111 7.00 -7.21 11.32
N THR A 112 7.16 -6.39 10.29
CA THR A 112 8.46 -5.80 9.92
C THR A 112 9.01 -4.88 11.01
N GLU A 113 8.15 -4.13 11.69
CA GLU A 113 8.52 -3.25 12.80
C GLU A 113 8.71 -3.98 14.15
N GLY A 114 8.48 -5.29 14.21
CA GLY A 114 8.55 -6.07 15.44
C GLY A 114 7.39 -5.82 16.42
N LEU A 115 6.25 -5.33 15.92
CA LEU A 115 5.04 -5.05 16.71
C LEU A 115 4.08 -6.23 16.73
N ALA A 116 3.32 -6.35 17.82
CA ALA A 116 2.26 -7.34 17.94
C ALA A 116 1.04 -6.96 17.08
N TRP A 117 0.32 -7.97 16.58
CA TRP A 117 -0.87 -7.76 15.75
C TRP A 117 -2.04 -7.10 16.50
N SER A 118 -2.03 -7.11 17.83
CA SER A 118 -2.95 -6.33 18.67
C SER A 118 -2.84 -4.81 18.44
N ASN A 119 -1.70 -4.34 17.92
CA ASN A 119 -1.46 -2.93 17.66
C ASN A 119 -2.03 -2.45 16.32
N VAL A 120 -2.53 -3.34 15.46
CA VAL A 120 -3.00 -2.99 14.09
C VAL A 120 -4.05 -1.88 14.10
N GLN A 121 -5.04 -1.97 14.99
CA GLN A 121 -6.09 -0.95 15.09
C GLN A 121 -5.52 0.41 15.53
N GLN A 122 -4.57 0.40 16.47
CA GLN A 122 -3.90 1.62 16.91
C GLN A 122 -3.05 2.23 15.79
N MET A 123 -2.30 1.40 15.05
CA MET A 123 -1.50 1.86 13.90
C MET A 123 -2.37 2.53 12.83
N GLU A 124 -3.57 1.99 12.61
CA GLU A 124 -4.55 2.59 11.71
C GLU A 124 -5.04 3.94 12.24
N THR A 125 -5.37 4.02 13.53
CA THR A 125 -5.75 5.28 14.19
C THR A 125 -4.64 6.33 14.11
N ASP A 126 -3.39 5.95 14.40
CA ASP A 126 -2.24 6.85 14.37
C ASP A 126 -1.98 7.38 12.95
N ALA A 127 -2.11 6.51 11.94
CA ALA A 127 -2.00 6.90 10.54
C ALA A 127 -3.13 7.86 10.09
N ARG A 128 -4.30 7.80 10.74
CA ARG A 128 -5.46 8.69 10.49
C ARG A 128 -5.39 10.01 11.25
N ALA A 129 -4.68 10.05 12.38
CA ALA A 129 -4.66 11.18 13.31
C ALA A 129 -3.64 12.28 12.94
N LYS A 130 -2.80 12.04 11.93
CA LYS A 130 -1.78 12.97 11.42
C LYS A 130 -2.18 13.53 10.06
#